data_AF-A0A419FS08-F1
#
_entry.id   AF-A0A419FS08-F1
#
_cell.length_a   1.000
_cell.length_b   1.000
_cell.length_c   1.000
_cell.angle_alpha   90.00
_cell.angle_beta   90.00
_cell.angle_gamma   90.00
#
_symmetry.space_group_name_H-M   'P 1'
#
loop_
_entity.id
_entity.type
_entity.pdbx_description
1 polymer ?
#
loop_
_entity_poly.entity_id
_entity_poly.type
_entity_poly.pdbx_seq_one_letter_code
_entity_poly.pdbx_strand_id
1 'polypeptide(L)'
;MAQNPFGIKPVNFGLGPAKKKRETLTPARRIYIWERPKTYGRTCSICRSKIAKLSDLELDHTKAYSKGGKTLALAHKECNRLKGSGGLRKIQKTLGIKTKTRKRVTKKKRKPSNPFGIKPIKIRPIKIPRFKL
;
A
#
# COMPACT_ATOMS: atom_id res chain seq x y z
N MET A 1 -19.28 -51.12 23.42
CA MET A 1 -18.86 -50.08 22.45
C MET A 1 -20.09 -49.28 22.05
N ALA A 2 -20.34 -48.13 22.68
CA ALA A 2 -21.53 -47.32 22.41
C ALA A 2 -21.32 -46.48 21.14
N GLN A 3 -22.19 -46.66 20.15
CA GLN A 3 -22.24 -45.86 18.93
C GLN A 3 -23.15 -44.65 19.18
N ASN A 4 -22.65 -43.44 18.90
CA ASN A 4 -23.41 -42.19 19.08
C ASN A 4 -24.60 -42.12 18.11
N PRO A 5 -25.86 -42.00 18.57
CA PRO A 5 -27.06 -42.11 17.72
C PRO A 5 -27.40 -40.86 16.88
N PHE A 6 -26.68 -39.75 17.06
CA PHE A 6 -27.09 -38.46 16.50
C PHE A 6 -26.36 -38.00 15.22
N GLY A 7 -25.35 -38.71 14.72
CA GLY A 7 -24.71 -38.36 13.43
C GLY A 7 -24.09 -36.95 13.34
N ILE A 8 -24.00 -36.21 14.45
CA ILE A 8 -23.45 -34.85 14.48
C ILE A 8 -21.93 -34.97 14.43
N LYS A 9 -21.34 -34.64 13.28
CA LYS A 9 -19.89 -34.48 13.14
C LYS A 9 -19.44 -33.37 14.10
N PRO A 10 -18.33 -33.55 14.85
CA PRO A 10 -17.77 -32.46 15.65
C PRO A 10 -17.41 -31.30 14.72
N VAL A 11 -18.09 -30.16 14.88
CA VAL A 11 -17.70 -28.91 14.24
C VAL A 11 -16.35 -28.51 14.81
N ASN A 12 -15.31 -28.60 13.98
CA ASN A 12 -14.01 -28.02 14.27
C ASN A 12 -14.19 -26.50 14.44
N PHE A 13 -14.31 -26.04 15.69
CA PHE A 13 -14.14 -24.64 16.06
C PHE A 13 -12.66 -24.28 15.91
N GLY A 14 -12.22 -24.17 14.65
CA GLY A 14 -10.87 -23.78 14.29
C GLY A 14 -10.55 -22.43 14.94
N LEU A 15 -9.63 -22.45 15.90
CA LEU A 15 -8.89 -21.31 16.40
C LEU A 15 -8.09 -20.71 15.23
N GLY A 16 -8.76 -19.92 14.40
CA GLY A 16 -8.11 -19.15 13.34
C GLY A 16 -7.07 -18.19 13.93
N PRO A 17 -6.07 -17.76 13.14
CA PRO A 17 -5.00 -16.90 13.63
C PRO A 17 -5.57 -15.64 14.27
N ALA A 18 -5.05 -15.28 15.46
CA ALA A 18 -5.49 -14.14 16.23
C ALA A 18 -5.58 -12.89 15.34
N LYS A 19 -6.79 -12.31 15.24
CA LYS A 19 -7.03 -11.10 14.45
C LYS A 19 -6.13 -9.99 15.01
N LYS A 20 -5.22 -9.47 14.17
CA LYS A 20 -4.33 -8.36 14.56
C LYS A 20 -5.18 -7.15 14.98
N LYS A 21 -5.07 -6.76 16.26
CA LYS A 21 -5.80 -5.62 16.82
C LYS A 21 -5.27 -4.31 16.21
N ARG A 22 -6.17 -3.38 15.89
CA ARG A 22 -5.78 -2.03 15.47
C ARG A 22 -5.25 -1.30 16.69
N GLU A 23 -4.04 -0.75 16.60
CA GLU A 23 -3.50 0.13 17.62
C GLU A 23 -4.33 1.43 17.63
N THR A 24 -4.94 1.75 18.76
CA THR A 24 -5.72 2.97 18.98
C THR A 24 -4.92 3.91 19.87
N LEU A 25 -5.02 5.22 19.66
CA LEU A 25 -4.38 6.16 20.59
C LEU A 25 -5.10 6.17 21.91
N THR A 26 -4.32 5.96 22.96
CA THR A 26 -4.70 6.36 24.30
C THR A 26 -4.96 7.88 24.34
N PRO A 27 -5.89 8.33 25.20
CA PRO A 27 -6.15 9.76 25.39
C PRO A 27 -4.87 10.58 25.68
N ALA A 28 -3.98 10.03 26.52
CA ALA A 28 -2.70 10.66 26.84
C ALA A 28 -1.81 10.89 25.60
N ARG A 29 -1.71 9.92 24.69
CA ARG A 29 -0.96 10.09 23.44
C ARG A 29 -1.57 11.17 22.54
N ARG A 30 -2.91 11.29 22.51
CA ARG A 30 -3.59 12.35 21.74
C ARG A 30 -3.23 13.73 22.26
N ILE A 31 -3.31 13.94 23.57
CA ILE A 31 -2.95 15.20 24.22
C ILE A 31 -1.47 15.54 23.95
N TYR A 32 -0.58 14.55 24.13
CA TYR A 32 0.86 14.71 23.90
C TYR A 32 1.20 15.22 22.49
N ILE A 33 0.55 14.66 21.47
CA ILE A 33 0.71 15.07 20.06
C ILE A 33 0.12 16.46 19.84
N TRP A 34 -1.05 16.73 20.42
CA TRP A 34 -1.77 17.99 20.24
C TRP A 34 -1.01 19.21 20.78
N GLU A 35 -0.37 19.05 21.93
CA GLU A 35 0.44 20.08 22.60
C GLU A 35 1.75 20.38 21.86
N ARG A 36 2.17 19.52 20.93
CA ARG A 36 3.44 19.64 20.19
C ARG A 36 3.24 19.83 18.69
N PRO A 37 2.58 20.92 18.26
CA PRO A 37 2.29 21.16 16.84
C PRO A 37 3.55 21.40 16.01
N LYS A 38 4.66 21.88 16.60
CA LYS A 38 5.94 22.07 15.90
C LYS A 38 6.55 20.73 15.46
N THR A 39 6.36 19.68 16.24
CA THR A 39 6.94 18.34 15.97
C THR A 39 6.04 17.50 15.08
N TYR A 40 4.74 17.46 15.37
CA TYR A 40 3.80 16.54 14.70
C TYR A 40 2.92 17.22 13.65
N GLY A 41 2.85 18.55 13.65
CA GLY A 41 1.89 19.31 12.86
C GLY A 41 0.46 19.20 13.43
N ARG A 42 -0.46 19.92 12.79
CA ARG A 42 -1.91 19.80 13.02
C ARG A 42 -2.64 19.68 11.69
N THR A 43 -2.04 19.00 10.72
CA THR A 43 -2.58 18.87 9.36
C THR A 43 -2.93 17.42 9.09
N CYS A 44 -4.12 17.21 8.54
CA CYS A 44 -4.56 15.89 8.13
C CYS A 44 -3.77 15.43 6.91
N SER A 45 -3.22 14.22 6.97
CA SER A 45 -2.47 13.60 5.86
C SER A 45 -3.35 13.25 4.65
N ILE A 46 -4.66 13.12 4.84
CA ILE A 46 -5.63 12.75 3.80
C ILE A 46 -6.08 14.01 3.04
N CYS A 47 -6.70 14.96 3.75
CA CYS A 47 -7.30 16.16 3.16
C CYS A 47 -6.39 17.39 3.16
N ARG A 48 -5.24 17.33 3.83
CA ARG A 48 -4.27 18.44 3.99
C ARG A 48 -4.79 19.67 4.71
N SER A 49 -6.02 19.63 5.23
CA SER A 49 -6.59 20.70 6.02
C SER A 49 -6.15 20.62 7.48
N LYS A 50 -6.18 21.75 8.18
CA LYS A 50 -5.83 21.82 9.60
C LYS A 50 -6.88 21.10 10.45
N ILE A 51 -6.43 20.39 11.48
CA ILE A 51 -7.26 19.77 12.50
C ILE A 51 -7.47 20.81 13.60
N ALA A 52 -8.70 21.28 13.75
CA ALA A 52 -9.05 22.37 14.67
C ALA A 52 -9.39 21.86 16.08
N LYS A 53 -9.91 20.64 16.20
CA LYS A 53 -10.36 20.05 17.46
C LYS A 53 -9.54 18.82 17.82
N LEU A 54 -9.23 18.66 19.11
CA LEU A 54 -8.56 17.47 19.65
C LEU A 54 -9.41 16.20 19.43
N SER A 55 -10.74 16.32 19.52
CA SER A 55 -11.70 15.22 19.31
C SER A 55 -11.60 14.59 17.94
N ASP A 56 -11.23 15.40 16.95
CA ASP A 56 -11.21 15.01 15.55
C ASP A 56 -9.85 14.41 15.16
N LEU A 57 -8.86 14.47 16.06
CA LEU A 57 -7.51 13.98 15.81
C LEU A 57 -7.43 12.47 16.02
N GLU A 58 -7.05 11.75 14.98
CA GLU A 58 -6.72 10.32 15.02
C GLU A 58 -5.37 10.06 14.33
N LEU A 59 -4.67 8.98 14.73
CA LEU A 59 -3.58 8.44 13.91
C LEU A 59 -4.16 7.44 12.93
N ASP A 60 -3.86 7.67 11.67
CA ASP A 60 -4.18 6.78 10.57
C ASP A 60 -2.89 6.16 10.01
N HIS A 61 -2.98 4.91 9.58
CA HIS A 61 -1.91 4.30 8.83
C HIS A 61 -2.00 4.76 7.38
N THR A 62 -0.98 5.47 6.88
CA THR A 62 -0.91 5.94 5.48
C THR A 62 -1.22 4.83 4.46
N LYS A 63 -0.76 3.61 4.76
CA LYS A 63 -1.15 2.36 4.09
C LYS A 63 -1.93 1.50 5.06
N ALA A 64 -3.03 0.89 4.64
CA ALA A 64 -3.82 0.00 5.49
C ALA A 64 -2.91 -1.06 6.16
N TYR A 65 -3.10 -1.28 7.46
CA TYR A 65 -2.31 -2.21 8.26
C TYR A 65 -2.34 -3.65 7.68
N SER A 66 -3.51 -4.08 7.18
CA SER A 66 -3.68 -5.37 6.48
C SER A 66 -2.82 -5.52 5.23
N LYS A 67 -2.31 -4.42 4.67
CA LYS A 67 -1.41 -4.38 3.50
C LYS A 67 0.05 -4.10 3.92
N GLY A 68 0.38 -4.25 5.20
CA GLY A 68 1.72 -4.05 5.74
C GLY A 68 2.12 -2.59 5.97
N GLY A 69 1.15 -1.68 6.15
CA GLY A 69 1.46 -0.30 6.53
C GLY A 69 1.92 -0.19 7.99
N LYS A 70 3.07 0.45 8.20
CA LYS A 70 3.64 0.73 9.53
C LYS A 70 3.69 2.22 9.88
N THR A 71 3.65 3.09 8.87
CA THR A 71 3.76 4.54 9.04
C THR A 71 2.44 5.15 9.47
N LEU A 72 2.43 5.72 10.67
CA LEU A 72 1.32 6.46 11.24
C LEU A 72 1.41 7.94 10.84
N ALA A 73 0.27 8.55 10.56
CA ALA A 73 0.14 9.96 10.24
C ALA A 73 -1.15 10.52 10.86
N LEU A 74 -1.19 11.83 11.09
CA LEU A 74 -2.40 12.47 11.64
C LEU A 74 -3.49 12.53 10.57
N ALA A 75 -4.74 12.31 10.98
CA ALA A 75 -5.91 12.48 10.15
C ALA A 75 -7.11 12.97 10.96
N HIS A 76 -8.08 13.60 10.29
CA HIS A 76 -9.40 13.79 10.87
C HIS A 76 -10.09 12.43 11.03
N LYS A 77 -10.84 12.25 12.12
CA LYS A 77 -11.71 11.09 12.37
C LYS A 77 -12.60 10.74 11.18
N GLU A 78 -13.23 11.75 10.57
CA GLU A 78 -14.10 11.55 9.40
C GLU A 78 -13.31 11.12 8.16
N CYS A 79 -12.16 11.74 7.90
CA CYS A 79 -11.28 11.37 6.80
C CYS A 79 -10.77 9.92 6.97
N ASN A 80 -10.43 9.54 8.20
CA ASN A 80 -10.02 8.18 8.53
C ASN A 80 -11.17 7.18 8.34
N ARG A 81 -12.38 7.54 8.77
CA ARG A 81 -13.60 6.74 8.55
C ARG A 81 -13.89 6.53 7.07
N LEU A 82 -13.84 7.60 6.27
CA LEU A 82 -14.00 7.55 4.81
C LEU A 82 -12.90 6.71 4.15
N LYS A 83 -11.70 6.70 4.72
CA LYS A 83 -10.59 5.90 4.21
C LYS A 83 -10.79 4.41 4.38
N GLY A 84 -11.17 3.97 5.57
CA GLY A 84 -11.34 2.54 5.86
C GLY A 84 -10.13 1.70 5.43
N SER A 85 -10.37 0.64 4.64
CA SER A 85 -9.33 -0.22 4.04
C SER A 85 -8.85 0.27 2.65
N GLY A 86 -9.43 1.36 2.16
CA GLY A 86 -9.12 1.99 0.88
C GLY A 86 -7.71 2.61 0.85
N GLY A 87 -7.15 2.72 -0.35
CA GLY A 87 -5.88 3.44 -0.53
C GLY A 87 -6.10 4.95 -0.53
N LEU A 88 -5.19 5.71 0.08
CA LEU A 88 -5.20 7.18 0.19
C LEU A 88 -5.62 7.90 -1.11
N ARG A 89 -5.08 7.45 -2.24
CA ARG A 89 -5.34 8.03 -3.56
C ARG A 89 -6.80 7.89 -4.01
N LYS A 90 -7.50 6.82 -3.60
CA LYS A 90 -8.92 6.63 -3.93
C LYS A 90 -9.76 7.68 -3.21
N ILE A 91 -9.51 7.89 -1.92
CA ILE A 91 -10.24 8.89 -1.12
C ILE A 91 -9.92 10.31 -1.56
N GLN A 92 -8.65 10.60 -1.86
CA GLN A 92 -8.28 11.92 -2.37
C GLN A 92 -9.01 12.24 -3.68
N LYS A 93 -9.21 11.26 -4.56
CA LYS A 93 -10.08 11.44 -5.74
C LYS A 93 -11.53 11.70 -5.37
N THR A 94 -12.10 10.93 -4.42
CA THR A 94 -13.48 11.12 -3.95
C THR A 94 -13.70 12.49 -3.32
N LEU A 95 -12.71 13.00 -2.59
CA LEU A 95 -12.72 14.35 -1.99
C LEU A 95 -12.37 15.46 -3.00
N GLY A 96 -12.18 15.15 -4.28
CA GLY A 96 -11.82 16.14 -5.31
C GLY A 96 -10.40 16.71 -5.18
N ILE A 97 -9.54 16.11 -4.35
CA ILE A 97 -8.18 16.59 -4.10
C ILE A 97 -7.28 16.17 -5.25
N LYS A 98 -6.82 17.16 -6.02
CA LYS A 98 -5.89 16.94 -7.14
C LYS A 98 -4.52 16.45 -6.61
N THR A 99 -4.26 15.15 -6.75
CA THR A 99 -2.95 14.57 -6.44
C THR A 99 -2.02 14.72 -7.64
N LYS A 100 -0.85 15.36 -7.49
CA LYS A 100 0.21 15.33 -8.51
C LYS A 100 0.68 13.88 -8.70
N THR A 101 0.35 13.27 -9.83
CA THR A 101 0.92 11.97 -10.23
C THR A 101 2.39 12.17 -10.56
N ARG A 102 3.30 11.66 -9.73
CA ARG A 102 4.70 11.53 -10.15
C ARG A 102 4.76 10.56 -11.34
N LYS A 103 5.32 11.00 -12.48
CA LYS A 103 5.67 10.12 -13.59
C LYS A 103 6.59 9.04 -13.04
N ARG A 104 6.22 7.76 -13.24
CA ARG A 104 7.13 6.65 -12.93
C ARG A 104 8.34 6.80 -13.85
N VAL A 105 9.52 6.96 -13.27
CA VAL A 105 10.77 6.83 -14.01
C VAL A 105 10.90 5.36 -14.36
N THR A 106 10.58 4.99 -15.60
CA THR A 106 10.88 3.67 -16.13
C THR A 106 12.39 3.53 -16.19
N LYS A 107 12.97 2.63 -15.38
CA LYS A 107 14.38 2.26 -15.53
C LYS A 107 14.55 1.73 -16.95
N LYS A 108 15.30 2.45 -17.79
CA LYS A 108 15.73 1.92 -19.11
C LYS A 108 16.43 0.59 -18.84
N LYS A 109 15.96 -0.49 -19.48
CA LYS A 109 16.69 -1.77 -19.51
C LYS A 109 18.10 -1.44 -20.05
N ARG A 110 19.14 -1.66 -19.24
CA ARG A 110 20.52 -1.59 -19.73
C ARG A 110 20.65 -2.65 -20.81
N LYS A 111 21.13 -2.27 -22.00
CA LYS A 111 21.54 -3.26 -23.00
C LYS A 111 22.61 -4.14 -22.34
N PRO A 112 22.58 -5.48 -22.52
CA PRO A 112 23.66 -6.32 -22.02
C PRO A 112 24.97 -5.78 -22.61
N SER A 113 25.85 -5.28 -21.75
CA SER A 113 27.23 -5.01 -22.13
C SER A 113 27.86 -6.38 -22.36
N ASN A 114 28.11 -6.72 -23.62
CA ASN A 114 28.78 -7.96 -23.97
C ASN A 114 30.16 -7.94 -23.26
N PRO A 115 30.42 -8.79 -22.26
CA PRO A 115 31.63 -8.67 -21.43
C PRO A 115 32.92 -8.92 -22.22
N PHE A 116 32.81 -9.50 -23.41
CA PHE A 116 33.92 -9.85 -24.29
C PHE A 116 34.12 -8.92 -25.49
N GLY A 117 33.36 -7.83 -25.63
CA GLY A 117 33.58 -6.85 -26.72
C GLY A 117 33.37 -7.38 -28.15
N ILE A 118 32.94 -8.63 -28.32
CA ILE A 118 32.76 -9.27 -29.62
C ILE A 118 31.56 -8.61 -30.31
N LYS A 119 31.81 -7.88 -31.40
CA LYS A 119 30.75 -7.37 -32.28
C LYS A 119 30.20 -8.56 -33.09
N PRO A 120 28.87 -8.69 -33.23
CA PRO A 120 28.30 -9.75 -34.06
C PRO A 120 28.78 -9.57 -35.51
N ILE A 121 29.41 -10.62 -36.06
CA ILE A 121 29.83 -10.66 -37.45
C ILE A 121 28.57 -10.67 -38.31
N LYS A 122 28.40 -9.65 -39.15
CA LYS A 122 27.32 -9.61 -40.14
C LYS A 122 27.71 -10.52 -41.31
N ILE A 123 27.30 -11.78 -41.24
CA ILE A 123 27.40 -12.70 -42.38
C ILE A 123 26.42 -12.21 -43.44
N ARG A 124 26.93 -11.73 -44.59
CA ARG A 124 26.07 -11.39 -45.73
C ARG A 124 25.58 -12.70 -46.37
N PRO A 125 24.31 -12.81 -46.78
CA PRO A 125 23.83 -14.00 -47.46
C PRO A 125 24.59 -14.17 -48.78
N ILE A 126 25.22 -15.33 -48.95
CA ILE A 126 25.88 -15.73 -50.19
C ILE A 126 24.77 -15.90 -51.24
N LYS A 127 24.82 -15.10 -52.31
CA LYS A 127 23.93 -15.27 -53.46
C LYS A 127 24.40 -16.50 -54.25
N ILE A 128 23.70 -17.61 -54.11
CA ILE A 128 23.93 -18.81 -54.94
C ILE A 128 23.27 -18.56 -56.30
N PRO A 129 24.01 -18.59 -57.43
CA PRO A 129 23.41 -18.46 -58.75
C PRO A 129 22.55 -19.68 -59.05
N ARG A 130 21.31 -19.43 -59.47
CA ARG A 130 20.35 -20.47 -59.83
C ARG A 130 20.61 -20.89 -61.27
N PHE A 131 21.24 -22.04 -61.47
CA PHE A 131 21.38 -22.65 -62.80
C PHE A 131 19.98 -23.02 -63.32
N LYS A 132 19.67 -22.54 -64.53
CA LYS A 132 18.46 -22.95 -65.27
C LYS A 132 18.79 -24.24 -66.00
N LEU A 133 17.97 -25.27 -65.75
CA LEU A 133 17.89 -26.51 -66.54
C LEU A 133 17.31 -26.20 -67.91
#